data_AF-A0AAJ2U5M4-F1
#
_entry.id   AF-A0AAJ2U5M4-F1
#
_cell.length_a   1.000
_cell.length_b   1.000
_cell.length_c   1.000
_cell.angle_alpha   90.00
_cell.angle_beta   90.00
_cell.angle_gamma   90.00
#
_symmetry.space_group_name_H-M   'P 1'
#
loop_
_entity.id
_entity.type
_entity.pdbx_description
1 polymer ?
#
loop_
_entity_poly.entity_id
_entity_poly.type
_entity_poly.pdbx_seq_one_letter_code
_entity_poly.pdbx_strand_id
1 'polypeptide(L)'
;HMMVSKVKGQFDAYTAEVEAADLADLTTASIVFQFDVASIDTRNEDRDNHLKSADFFDIENNPTIDFRSTNITKNGDDYKVTGDLTI
;
A
#
# COMPACT_ATOMS: atom_id res chain seq x y z
N HIS A 1 12.70 25.63 19.25
CA HIS A 1 13.45 24.99 18.15
C HIS A 1 12.56 23.90 17.59
N MET A 2 12.13 23.95 16.32
CA MET A 2 11.31 22.88 15.74
C MET A 2 12.26 21.83 15.16
N MET A 3 12.30 20.64 15.78
CA MET A 3 12.99 19.49 15.21
C MET A 3 12.04 18.76 14.27
N VAL A 4 12.46 18.57 13.02
CA VAL A 4 11.76 17.72 12.05
C VAL A 4 12.33 16.31 12.16
N SER A 5 11.45 15.31 12.29
CA SER A 5 11.83 13.90 12.30
C SER A 5 10.94 13.10 11.35
N LYS A 6 11.46 11.97 10.86
CA LYS A 6 10.70 11.04 10.01
C LYS A 6 9.93 10.06 10.89
N VAL A 7 8.64 9.91 10.62
CA VAL A 7 7.83 8.80 11.16
C VAL A 7 7.91 7.64 10.17
N LYS A 8 8.24 6.44 10.67
CA LYS A 8 8.18 5.19 9.90
C LYS A 8 6.97 4.40 10.37
N GLY A 9 6.35 3.68 9.46
CA GLY A 9 5.29 2.72 9.77
C GLY A 9 5.07 1.75 8.62
N GLN A 10 4.21 0.77 8.87
CA GLN A 10 3.83 -0.29 7.94
C GLN A 10 2.37 -0.70 8.18
N PHE A 11 1.81 -1.50 7.26
CA PHE A 11 0.56 -2.23 7.47
C PHE A 11 0.91 -3.70 7.62
N ASP A 12 0.58 -4.28 8.78
CA ASP A 12 0.94 -5.65 9.11
C ASP A 12 0.06 -6.70 8.43
N ALA A 13 -1.12 -6.31 7.94
CA ALA A 13 -2.06 -7.18 7.26
C ALA A 13 -2.40 -6.65 5.87
N TYR A 14 -2.10 -7.46 4.86
CA TYR A 14 -2.44 -7.19 3.48
C TYR A 14 -2.62 -8.50 2.71
N THR A 15 -3.32 -8.40 1.59
CA THR A 15 -3.39 -9.44 0.58
C THR A 15 -2.75 -8.94 -0.71
N ALA A 16 -2.20 -9.88 -1.48
CA ALA A 16 -1.58 -9.60 -2.76
C ALA A 16 -2.01 -10.69 -3.73
N GLU A 17 -2.61 -10.28 -4.84
CA GLU A 17 -2.96 -11.14 -5.96
C GLU A 17 -2.06 -10.78 -7.13
N VAL A 18 -1.34 -11.77 -7.65
CA VAL A 18 -0.46 -11.60 -8.80
C VAL A 18 -0.78 -12.68 -9.82
N GLU A 19 -1.23 -12.25 -10.99
CA GLU A 19 -1.51 -13.12 -12.11
C GLU A 19 -0.52 -12.82 -13.24
N ALA A 20 0.22 -13.83 -13.68
CA ALA A 20 1.18 -13.69 -14.77
C ALA A 20 1.07 -14.89 -15.70
N ALA A 21 0.92 -14.62 -17.00
CA ALA A 21 0.92 -15.65 -18.04
C ALA A 21 2.34 -16.14 -18.36
N ASP A 22 3.35 -15.28 -18.16
CA ASP A 22 4.77 -15.58 -18.31
C ASP A 22 5.53 -15.12 -17.06
N LEU A 23 6.25 -16.03 -16.41
CA LEU A 23 7.04 -15.72 -15.23
C LEU A 23 8.43 -15.14 -15.57
N ALA A 24 8.86 -15.24 -16.82
CA ALA A 24 10.07 -14.59 -17.32
C ALA A 24 9.82 -13.14 -17.78
N ASP A 25 8.57 -12.79 -18.07
CA ASP A 25 8.16 -11.44 -18.46
C ASP A 25 6.84 -11.01 -17.80
N LEU A 26 6.96 -10.15 -16.79
CA LEU A 26 5.81 -9.65 -16.02
C LEU A 26 5.13 -8.44 -16.67
N THR A 27 5.51 -8.02 -17.89
CA THR A 27 4.90 -6.84 -18.54
C THR A 27 3.40 -6.99 -18.81
N THR A 28 2.90 -8.21 -18.90
CA THR A 28 1.46 -8.50 -19.05
C THR A 28 0.81 -9.00 -17.74
N ALA A 29 1.52 -8.93 -16.61
CA ALA A 29 0.98 -9.37 -15.34
C ALA A 29 -0.07 -8.38 -14.81
N SER A 30 -0.96 -8.89 -13.96
CA SER A 30 -1.90 -8.11 -13.16
C SER A 30 -1.51 -8.21 -11.69
N ILE A 31 -1.46 -7.08 -11.00
CA ILE A 31 -1.10 -6.99 -9.57
C ILE A 31 -2.18 -6.21 -8.85
N VAL A 32 -2.75 -6.81 -7.81
CA VAL A 32 -3.69 -6.17 -6.89
C VAL A 32 -3.17 -6.31 -5.46
N PHE A 33 -3.09 -5.20 -4.73
CA PHE A 33 -2.87 -5.21 -3.29
C PHE A 33 -4.08 -4.63 -2.58
N GLN A 34 -4.41 -5.21 -1.44
CA GLN A 34 -5.40 -4.67 -0.51
C GLN A 34 -4.78 -4.72 0.88
N PHE A 35 -4.61 -3.55 1.50
CA PHE A 35 -4.09 -3.38 2.85
C PHE A 35 -5.25 -3.17 3.81
N ASP A 36 -5.23 -3.83 4.98
CA ASP A 36 -6.18 -3.56 6.06
C ASP A 36 -5.67 -2.34 6.86
N VAL A 37 -6.44 -1.25 6.86
CA VAL A 37 -6.07 -0.02 7.58
C VAL A 37 -5.93 -0.26 9.08
N ALA A 38 -6.67 -1.23 9.65
CA ALA A 38 -6.58 -1.56 11.08
C ALA A 38 -5.19 -2.03 11.50
N SER A 39 -4.41 -2.54 10.54
CA SER A 39 -3.08 -3.10 10.74
C SER A 39 -1.95 -2.08 10.69
N ILE A 40 -2.26 -0.78 10.61
CA ILE A 40 -1.23 0.26 10.67
C ILE A 40 -0.45 0.19 11.98
N ASP A 41 0.87 0.10 11.86
CA ASP A 41 1.84 0.12 12.97
C ASP A 41 2.94 1.13 12.66
N THR A 42 2.99 2.20 13.45
CA THR A 42 4.10 3.16 13.47
C THR A 42 4.98 3.01 14.71
N ARG A 43 4.80 1.92 15.46
CA ARG A 43 5.38 1.62 16.77
C ARG A 43 5.03 2.67 17.83
N ASN A 44 3.85 3.27 17.70
CA ASN A 44 3.31 4.24 18.65
C ASN A 44 1.79 4.12 18.67
N GLU A 45 1.27 3.44 19.68
CA GLU A 45 -0.14 3.07 19.78
C GLU A 45 -1.08 4.28 19.72
N ASP A 46 -0.76 5.38 20.41
CA ASP A 46 -1.58 6.60 20.38
C ASP A 46 -1.66 7.19 18.96
N ARG A 47 -0.55 7.19 18.23
CA ARG A 47 -0.52 7.67 16.84
C ARG A 47 -1.24 6.70 15.92
N ASP A 48 -1.09 5.39 16.12
CA ASP A 48 -1.77 4.38 15.31
C ASP A 48 -3.29 4.46 15.48
N ASN A 49 -3.75 4.69 16.71
CA ASN A 49 -5.16 4.96 17.01
C ASN A 49 -5.65 6.26 16.37
N HIS A 50 -4.83 7.31 16.38
CA HIS A 50 -5.16 8.58 15.72
C HIS A 50 -5.24 8.43 14.19
N LEU A 51 -4.34 7.68 13.57
CA LEU A 51 -4.32 7.46 12.12
C LEU A 51 -5.56 6.68 11.64
N LYS A 52 -6.17 5.86 12.49
CA LYS A 52 -7.42 5.13 12.18
C LYS A 52 -8.67 6.01 12.23
N SER A 53 -8.61 7.20 12.84
CA SER A 53 -9.77 8.07 13.02
C SER A 53 -10.22 8.75 11.72
N ALA A 54 -11.41 9.37 11.75
CA ALA A 54 -11.97 10.17 10.66
C ALA A 54 -11.13 11.40 10.26
N ASP A 55 -10.14 11.79 11.07
CA ASP A 55 -9.22 12.88 10.72
C ASP A 55 -8.11 12.41 9.75
N PHE A 56 -7.93 11.09 9.57
CA PHE A 56 -6.91 10.48 8.73
C PHE A 56 -7.51 9.42 7.80
N PHE A 57 -7.33 8.12 8.09
CA PHE A 57 -7.77 7.05 7.19
C PHE A 57 -9.27 6.75 7.29
N ASP A 58 -9.95 7.24 8.33
CA ASP A 58 -11.39 7.05 8.52
C ASP A 58 -11.82 5.59 8.35
N ILE A 59 -11.26 4.70 9.16
CA ILE A 59 -11.35 3.25 8.98
C ILE A 59 -12.79 2.71 8.95
N GLU A 60 -13.70 3.39 9.65
CA GLU A 60 -15.12 3.02 9.69
C GLU A 60 -15.79 3.14 8.32
N ASN A 61 -15.32 4.08 7.47
CA ASN A 61 -15.84 4.29 6.12
C ASN A 61 -14.90 3.73 5.04
N ASN A 62 -13.58 3.69 5.28
CA ASN A 62 -12.56 3.23 4.35
C ASN A 62 -11.65 2.19 5.04
N PRO A 63 -12.11 0.94 5.22
CA PRO A 63 -11.35 -0.06 5.97
C PRO A 63 -10.11 -0.57 5.23
N THR A 64 -10.00 -0.31 3.93
CA THR A 64 -8.94 -0.84 3.08
C THR A 64 -8.27 0.24 2.24
N ILE A 65 -6.98 0.04 1.97
CA ILE A 65 -6.24 0.76 0.93
C ILE A 65 -5.99 -0.21 -0.21
N ASP A 66 -6.39 0.16 -1.42
CA ASP A 66 -6.32 -0.72 -2.59
C ASP A 66 -5.39 -0.17 -3.66
N PHE A 67 -4.52 -1.02 -4.19
CA PHE A 67 -3.71 -0.73 -5.36
C PHE A 67 -4.02 -1.72 -6.48
N ARG A 68 -4.24 -1.21 -7.70
CA ARG A 68 -4.46 -2.03 -8.91
C ARG A 68 -3.53 -1.58 -10.02
N SER A 69 -2.67 -2.47 -10.50
CA SER A 69 -1.77 -2.16 -11.61
C SER A 69 -2.56 -1.85 -12.89
N THR A 70 -2.18 -0.80 -13.60
CA THR A 70 -2.72 -0.41 -14.91
C THR A 70 -1.70 -0.57 -16.03
N ASN A 71 -0.40 -0.56 -15.71
CA ASN A 71 0.66 -0.80 -16.67
C ASN A 71 1.94 -1.31 -15.99
N ILE A 72 2.62 -2.28 -16.60
CA ILE A 72 3.90 -2.80 -16.14
C ILE A 72 4.89 -2.74 -17.30
N THR A 73 6.00 -2.05 -17.11
CA THR A 73 7.05 -1.90 -18.13
C THR A 73 8.40 -2.34 -17.58
N LYS A 74 9.20 -3.03 -18.39
CA LYS A 74 10.60 -3.34 -18.06
C LYS A 74 11.43 -2.05 -17.95
N ASN A 75 12.32 -2.03 -16.97
CA ASN A 75 13.26 -0.94 -16.71
C ASN A 75 14.62 -1.55 -16.33
N GLY A 76 15.36 -2.03 -17.32
CA GLY A 76 16.58 -2.81 -17.07
C GLY A 76 16.24 -4.17 -16.45
N ASP A 77 16.81 -4.45 -15.29
CA ASP A 77 16.56 -5.67 -14.52
C ASP A 77 15.31 -5.57 -13.62
N ASP A 78 14.73 -4.37 -13.50
CA ASP A 78 13.55 -4.08 -12.68
C ASP A 78 12.28 -3.90 -13.53
N TYR A 79 11.12 -3.83 -12.85
CA TYR A 79 9.85 -3.43 -13.44
C TYR A 79 9.40 -2.09 -12.85
N LYS A 80 8.87 -1.22 -13.72
CA LYS A 80 8.09 -0.05 -13.33
C LYS A 80 6.62 -0.41 -13.41
N VAL A 81 5.93 -0.35 -12.27
CA VAL A 81 4.50 -0.62 -12.14
C VAL A 81 3.77 0.70 -11.91
N THR A 82 2.85 1.02 -12.82
CA THR A 82 1.87 2.10 -12.65
C THR A 82 0.55 1.47 -12.26
N GLY A 83 -0.19 2.10 -11.36
CA GLY A 83 -1.50 1.62 -10.94
C GLY A 83 -2.32 2.70 -10.26
N ASP A 84 -3.60 2.39 -10.10
CA ASP A 84 -4.55 3.22 -9.37
C ASP A 84 -4.45 2.87 -7.89
N LEU A 85 -4.42 3.90 -7.05
CA LEU A 85 -4.36 3.79 -5.60
C LEU A 85 -5.62 4.46 -5.02
N THR A 86 -6.37 3.71 -4.21
CA THR A 86 -7.53 4.22 -3.45
C THR A 86 -7.20 4.15 -1.97
N ILE A 87 -7.34 5.29 -1.28
CA ILE A 87 -7.11 5.50 0.15
C ILE A 87 -8.35 6.17 0.71
#